data_AF-A0A2A4NBM8-F1
#
_entry.id   AF-A0A2A4NBM8-F1
#
_cell.length_a   1.000
_cell.length_b   1.000
_cell.length_c   1.000
_cell.angle_alpha   90.00
_cell.angle_beta   90.00
_cell.angle_gamma   90.00
#
_symmetry.space_group_name_H-M   'P 1'
#
loop_
_entity.id
_entity.type
_entity.pdbx_description
1 polymer ?
#
loop_
_entity_poly.entity_id
_entity_poly.type
_entity_poly.pdbx_seq_one_letter_code
_entity_poly.pdbx_strand_id
1 'polypeptide(L)'
;MNDVNFQEGGFPLHTDTLEFMQSTYGDALRFLAAVGGDNYILYGCQESGSVITDGAVVIGGEILPFKKSTKQTNVIIRESKEALVYEDGGSKNSYITRWVEFGSGIAQIAWAGLKRIENLQSLKQTIESHQHTIPTGLISMWSGENLPDGWALCDGTNDTPNLQNRFIMGASNESPIGTTGGAKEVTLATDQMPKHAHATDVESAGSHGHSMGSSGSHNHPFKNYYFAEDNDHDDGRSGSSYGYEHIEEGIGSGDFDRNNNRVYYKNMNTSSAGSHSHSVNNAGKHSHNVIIGEKGGNKAHENRPPFYALAFIIKL
;
A
#
# COMPACT_ATOMS: atom_id res chain seq x y z
N MET A 1 26.31 -59.80 11.07
CA MET A 1 25.98 -61.01 10.27
C MET A 1 26.53 -62.19 11.03
N ASN A 2 25.78 -63.28 11.13
CA ASN A 2 26.30 -64.51 11.74
C ASN A 2 27.43 -65.06 10.83
N ASP A 3 28.40 -65.75 11.40
CA ASP A 3 29.60 -66.20 10.67
C ASP A 3 30.02 -67.59 11.09
N VAL A 4 30.62 -68.35 10.16
CA VAL A 4 31.22 -69.66 10.41
C VAL A 4 32.74 -69.52 10.33
N ASN A 5 33.41 -69.75 11.46
CA ASN A 5 34.86 -69.73 11.51
C ASN A 5 35.44 -71.09 11.07
N PHE A 6 35.84 -71.19 9.80
CA PHE A 6 36.50 -72.38 9.26
C PHE A 6 37.94 -72.49 9.76
N GLN A 7 38.28 -73.60 10.42
CA GLN A 7 39.61 -73.87 10.94
C GLN A 7 40.21 -75.15 10.31
N GLU A 8 41.53 -75.19 10.22
CA GLU A 8 42.26 -76.39 9.79
C GLU A 8 42.06 -77.55 10.79
N GLY A 9 42.15 -78.79 10.32
CA GLY A 9 41.96 -79.99 11.15
C GLY A 9 40.72 -80.83 10.86
N GLY A 10 40.06 -80.61 9.70
CA GLY A 10 38.91 -81.41 9.27
C GLY A 10 37.58 -80.87 9.79
N PHE A 11 37.30 -79.59 9.48
CA PHE A 11 36.03 -78.95 9.83
C PHE A 11 34.83 -79.81 9.39
N PRO A 12 33.88 -80.11 10.29
CA PRO A 12 32.78 -81.03 10.01
C PRO A 12 31.69 -80.35 9.16
N LEU A 13 31.73 -80.56 7.84
CA LEU A 13 30.73 -80.04 6.91
C LEU A 13 29.47 -80.92 6.90
N HIS A 14 28.63 -80.76 7.91
CA HIS A 14 27.34 -81.45 8.04
C HIS A 14 26.16 -80.52 7.72
N THR A 15 24.96 -81.11 7.69
CA THR A 15 23.71 -80.42 7.32
C THR A 15 23.41 -79.22 8.22
N ASP A 16 23.72 -79.30 9.51
CA ASP A 16 23.54 -78.23 10.48
C ASP A 16 24.36 -76.97 10.15
N THR A 17 25.60 -77.14 9.69
CA THR A 17 26.47 -76.03 9.28
C THR A 17 25.94 -75.37 8.01
N LEU A 18 25.51 -76.17 7.03
CA LEU A 18 24.93 -75.65 5.79
C LEU A 18 23.56 -74.98 6.03
N GLU A 19 22.77 -75.50 6.96
CA GLU A 19 21.52 -74.90 7.41
C GLU A 19 21.76 -73.55 8.11
N PHE A 20 22.77 -73.46 8.98
CA PHE A 20 23.18 -72.20 9.59
C PHE A 20 23.64 -71.17 8.56
N MET A 21 24.42 -71.59 7.56
CA MET A 21 24.78 -70.69 6.45
C MET A 21 23.53 -70.26 5.68
N GLN A 22 22.60 -71.18 5.42
CA GLN A 22 21.34 -70.92 4.71
C GLN A 22 20.43 -69.91 5.41
N SER A 23 20.21 -70.08 6.71
CA SER A 23 19.40 -69.13 7.49
C SER A 23 20.06 -67.76 7.55
N THR A 24 21.39 -67.70 7.70
CA THR A 24 22.14 -66.45 7.81
C THR A 24 21.95 -65.53 6.61
N TYR A 25 22.09 -66.02 5.37
CA TYR A 25 21.83 -65.19 4.19
C TYR A 25 20.32 -65.01 3.94
N GLY A 26 19.50 -66.01 4.25
CA GLY A 26 18.06 -65.95 4.06
C GLY A 26 17.42 -64.81 4.86
N ASP A 27 17.74 -64.71 6.15
CA ASP A 27 17.22 -63.69 7.05
C ASP A 27 17.71 -62.29 6.66
N ALA A 28 19.00 -62.15 6.35
CA ALA A 28 19.57 -60.88 5.91
C ALA A 28 18.88 -60.34 4.64
N LEU A 29 18.63 -61.21 3.67
CA LEU A 29 17.94 -60.83 2.43
C LEU A 29 16.46 -60.50 2.66
N ARG A 30 15.79 -61.20 3.59
CA ARG A 30 14.40 -60.87 3.98
C ARG A 30 14.29 -59.50 4.64
N PHE A 31 15.23 -59.15 5.54
CA PHE A 31 15.26 -57.81 6.14
C PHE A 31 15.44 -56.70 5.10
N LEU A 32 16.30 -56.92 4.11
CA LEU A 32 16.48 -55.97 3.01
C LEU A 32 15.25 -55.89 2.11
N ALA A 33 14.60 -57.01 1.83
CA ALA A 33 13.35 -57.06 1.05
C ALA A 33 12.21 -56.30 1.76
N ALA A 34 12.14 -56.38 3.09
CA ALA A 34 11.10 -55.70 3.87
C ALA A 34 11.08 -54.17 3.67
N VAL A 35 12.19 -53.56 3.25
CA VAL A 35 12.25 -52.12 2.93
C VAL A 35 11.28 -51.73 1.80
N GLY A 36 11.04 -52.63 0.84
CA GLY A 36 10.08 -52.41 -0.26
C GLY A 36 8.65 -52.84 0.05
N GLY A 37 8.39 -53.39 1.24
CA GLY A 37 7.12 -53.99 1.65
C GLY A 37 6.99 -55.48 1.30
N ASP A 38 5.82 -56.06 1.56
CA ASP A 38 5.64 -57.51 1.46
C ASP A 38 5.50 -58.04 0.04
N ASN A 39 4.98 -57.23 -0.90
CA ASN A 39 4.64 -57.65 -2.26
C ASN A 39 4.99 -56.56 -3.30
N TYR A 40 6.08 -56.73 -4.04
CA TYR A 40 6.53 -55.73 -5.02
C TYR A 40 7.48 -56.31 -6.09
N ILE A 41 7.72 -55.56 -7.16
CA ILE A 41 8.73 -55.88 -8.18
C ILE A 41 10.07 -55.28 -7.73
N LEU A 42 11.05 -56.14 -7.45
CA LEU A 42 12.38 -55.73 -6.99
C LEU A 42 13.27 -55.29 -8.16
N TYR A 43 13.30 -56.07 -9.23
CA TYR A 43 14.13 -55.80 -10.41
C TYR A 43 13.60 -56.56 -11.64
N GLY A 44 13.97 -56.09 -12.84
CA GLY A 44 13.57 -56.74 -14.10
C GLY A 44 12.05 -56.67 -14.29
N CYS A 45 11.44 -57.75 -14.77
CA CYS A 45 10.00 -57.83 -15.02
C CYS A 45 9.51 -56.67 -15.92
N GLN A 46 10.22 -56.40 -17.00
CA GLN A 46 9.90 -55.32 -17.93
C GLN A 46 8.90 -55.80 -18.98
N GLU A 47 7.95 -54.95 -19.33
CA GLU A 47 6.97 -55.25 -20.37
C GLU A 47 7.59 -55.01 -21.75
N SER A 48 7.58 -56.05 -22.58
CA SER A 48 8.03 -56.03 -23.97
C SER A 48 6.95 -56.66 -24.84
N GLY A 49 6.06 -55.81 -25.38
CA GLY A 49 4.83 -56.26 -26.01
C GLY A 49 3.94 -57.01 -25.01
N SER A 50 3.54 -58.24 -25.34
CA SER A 50 2.70 -59.09 -24.46
C SER A 50 3.50 -59.93 -23.45
N VAL A 51 4.83 -59.76 -23.38
CA VAL A 51 5.71 -60.58 -22.54
C VAL A 51 6.30 -59.72 -21.43
N ILE A 52 6.38 -60.28 -20.22
CA ILE A 52 7.18 -59.73 -19.14
C ILE A 52 8.51 -60.49 -19.10
N THR A 53 9.63 -59.77 -19.10
CA THR A 53 10.98 -60.36 -19.05
C THR A 53 11.27 -61.01 -17.71
N ASP A 54 12.37 -61.76 -17.62
CA ASP A 54 12.87 -62.26 -16.34
C ASP A 54 13.14 -61.11 -15.36
N GLY A 55 13.08 -61.43 -14.07
CA GLY A 55 13.37 -60.48 -13.00
C GLY A 55 13.28 -61.12 -11.63
N ALA A 56 13.05 -60.30 -10.62
CA ALA A 56 12.82 -60.74 -9.25
C ALA A 56 11.65 -59.95 -8.65
N VAL A 57 10.81 -60.65 -7.92
CA VAL A 57 9.70 -60.08 -7.16
C VAL A 57 9.85 -60.46 -5.70
N VAL A 58 9.31 -59.64 -4.81
CA VAL A 58 9.14 -60.00 -3.41
C VAL A 58 7.68 -60.36 -3.22
N ILE A 59 7.43 -61.51 -2.59
CA ILE A 59 6.09 -61.98 -2.24
C ILE A 59 6.10 -62.50 -0.81
N GLY A 60 5.26 -61.94 0.05
CA GLY A 60 5.25 -62.25 1.48
C GLY A 60 6.61 -62.03 2.15
N GLY A 61 7.37 -61.04 1.70
CA GLY A 61 8.72 -60.74 2.19
C GLY A 61 9.85 -61.66 1.67
N GLU A 62 9.53 -62.64 0.81
CA GLU A 62 10.50 -63.55 0.20
C GLU A 62 10.86 -63.09 -1.22
N ILE A 63 12.16 -62.98 -1.51
CA ILE A 63 12.66 -62.69 -2.86
C ILE A 63 12.57 -63.96 -3.71
N LEU A 64 11.81 -63.91 -4.81
CA LEU A 64 11.63 -65.01 -5.73
C LEU A 64 11.98 -64.60 -7.17
N PRO A 65 12.68 -65.44 -7.94
CA PRO A 65 12.90 -65.22 -9.35
C PRO A 65 11.56 -65.17 -10.09
N PHE A 66 11.37 -64.17 -10.93
CA PHE A 66 10.26 -64.12 -11.88
C PHE A 66 10.73 -64.67 -13.22
N LYS A 67 10.06 -65.72 -13.71
CA LYS A 67 10.35 -66.30 -15.02
C LYS A 67 9.55 -65.59 -16.11
N LYS A 68 10.24 -65.24 -17.19
CA LYS A 68 9.68 -64.64 -18.39
C LYS A 68 8.45 -65.41 -18.84
N SER A 69 7.35 -64.69 -18.99
CA SER A 69 6.08 -65.27 -19.39
C SER A 69 5.18 -64.22 -20.05
N THR A 70 4.17 -64.68 -20.78
CA THR A 70 3.14 -63.82 -21.36
C THR A 70 2.32 -63.18 -20.23
N LYS A 71 2.12 -61.87 -20.30
CA LYS A 71 1.41 -61.08 -19.28
C LYS A 71 0.00 -61.61 -19.05
N GLN A 72 -0.33 -61.91 -17.79
CA GLN A 72 -1.67 -62.26 -17.34
C GLN A 72 -2.08 -61.36 -16.16
N THR A 73 -3.27 -61.60 -15.61
CA THR A 73 -3.81 -60.82 -14.48
C THR A 73 -3.20 -61.20 -13.14
N ASN A 74 -2.82 -62.46 -12.98
CA ASN A 74 -2.35 -63.01 -11.71
C ASN A 74 -1.03 -63.77 -11.87
N VAL A 75 -0.23 -63.72 -10.81
CA VAL A 75 0.98 -64.54 -10.66
C VAL A 75 0.80 -65.57 -9.56
N ILE A 76 1.53 -66.67 -9.67
CA ILE A 76 1.56 -67.76 -8.71
C ILE A 76 3.00 -68.16 -8.41
N ILE A 77 3.24 -68.69 -7.22
CA ILE A 77 4.51 -69.29 -6.86
C ILE A 77 4.49 -70.75 -7.32
N ARG A 78 5.51 -71.15 -8.08
CA ARG A 78 5.81 -72.54 -8.42
C ARG A 78 6.95 -73.07 -7.57
N GLU A 79 6.95 -74.37 -7.37
CA GLU A 79 7.98 -75.10 -6.62
C GLU A 79 8.31 -76.39 -7.39
N SER A 80 9.60 -76.66 -7.56
CA SER A 80 10.12 -77.92 -8.08
C SER A 80 11.01 -78.57 -7.03
N LYS A 81 10.91 -79.89 -6.91
CA LYS A 81 11.71 -80.71 -5.98
C LYS A 81 12.49 -81.74 -6.75
N GLU A 82 13.78 -81.85 -6.46
CA GLU A 82 14.65 -82.90 -6.98
C GLU A 82 15.09 -83.81 -5.84
N ALA A 83 14.92 -85.12 -6.02
CA ALA A 83 15.23 -86.11 -5.01
C ALA A 83 16.65 -86.66 -5.19
N LEU A 84 17.41 -86.75 -4.10
CA LEU A 84 18.71 -87.40 -4.05
C LEU A 84 18.64 -88.67 -3.23
N VAL A 85 19.51 -89.63 -3.55
CA VAL A 85 19.75 -90.83 -2.75
C VAL A 85 20.82 -90.50 -1.70
N TYR A 86 20.51 -90.77 -0.45
CA TYR A 86 21.38 -90.52 0.70
C TYR A 86 22.23 -91.76 0.99
N GLU A 87 23.27 -91.60 1.82
CA GLU A 87 24.19 -92.69 2.22
C GLU A 87 23.48 -93.85 2.94
N ASP A 88 22.28 -93.63 3.47
CA ASP A 88 21.40 -94.66 4.05
C ASP A 88 20.60 -95.45 3.00
N GLY A 89 20.79 -95.13 1.71
CA GLY A 89 20.04 -95.69 0.58
C GLY A 89 18.63 -95.10 0.41
N GLY A 90 18.19 -94.21 1.29
CA GLY A 90 16.89 -93.53 1.22
C GLY A 90 16.88 -92.37 0.23
N SER A 91 15.75 -92.12 -0.42
CA SER A 91 15.57 -90.97 -1.31
C SER A 91 14.79 -89.85 -0.62
N LYS A 92 15.33 -88.63 -0.63
CA LYS A 92 14.68 -87.44 -0.05
C LYS A 92 14.74 -86.29 -1.03
N ASN A 93 13.72 -85.43 -1.05
CA ASN A 93 13.74 -84.18 -1.83
C ASN A 93 14.79 -83.24 -1.24
N SER A 94 15.86 -82.98 -1.98
CA SER A 94 17.02 -82.24 -1.47
C SER A 94 17.15 -80.87 -2.10
N TYR A 95 16.90 -80.74 -3.41
CA TYR A 95 16.88 -79.42 -4.05
C TYR A 95 15.44 -78.94 -4.22
N ILE A 96 15.17 -77.73 -3.72
CA ILE A 96 13.88 -77.06 -3.82
C ILE A 96 14.11 -75.75 -4.56
N THR A 97 13.48 -75.61 -5.73
CA THR A 97 13.58 -74.39 -6.54
C THR A 97 12.20 -73.76 -6.64
N ARG A 98 12.08 -72.49 -6.21
CA ARG A 98 10.84 -71.72 -6.29
C ARG A 98 10.99 -70.53 -7.23
N TRP A 99 9.94 -70.23 -7.97
CA TRP A 99 9.88 -69.05 -8.86
C TRP A 99 8.45 -68.57 -9.00
N VAL A 100 8.31 -67.36 -9.53
CA VAL A 100 7.04 -66.73 -9.85
C VAL A 100 6.84 -66.75 -11.35
N GLU A 101 5.64 -67.10 -11.78
CA GLU A 101 5.20 -67.00 -13.17
C GLU A 101 3.74 -66.56 -13.23
N PHE A 102 3.31 -66.07 -14.39
CA PHE A 102 1.89 -65.84 -14.62
C PHE A 102 1.11 -67.16 -14.62
N GLY A 103 -0.02 -67.17 -13.94
CA GLY A 103 -0.88 -68.34 -13.87
C GLY A 103 -2.09 -68.12 -12.98
N SER A 104 -2.93 -69.14 -12.89
CA SER A 104 -4.09 -69.17 -12.01
C SER A 104 -3.96 -70.29 -11.00
N GLY A 105 -4.37 -70.03 -9.76
CA GLY A 105 -4.29 -70.99 -8.66
C GLY A 105 -5.02 -70.49 -7.41
N ILE A 106 -5.01 -71.31 -6.35
CA ILE A 106 -5.69 -71.00 -5.08
C ILE A 106 -4.99 -69.84 -4.34
N ALA A 107 -3.65 -69.81 -4.37
CA ALA A 107 -2.83 -68.75 -3.77
C ALA A 107 -2.21 -67.87 -4.87
N GLN A 108 -3.08 -67.15 -5.60
CA GLN A 108 -2.67 -66.24 -6.67
C GLN A 108 -2.66 -64.79 -6.20
N ILE A 109 -1.75 -63.99 -6.77
CA ILE A 109 -1.58 -62.57 -6.44
C ILE A 109 -1.84 -61.74 -7.69
N ALA A 110 -2.63 -60.69 -7.55
CA ALA A 110 -2.93 -59.79 -8.65
C ALA A 110 -1.63 -59.07 -9.10
N TRP A 111 -1.28 -59.20 -10.37
CA TRP A 111 -0.10 -58.54 -10.95
C TRP A 111 -0.15 -57.02 -10.77
N ALA A 112 -1.34 -56.43 -10.89
CA ALA A 112 -1.55 -55.00 -10.70
C ALA A 112 -1.24 -54.51 -9.26
N GLY A 113 -1.24 -55.42 -8.29
CA GLY A 113 -0.86 -55.16 -6.90
C GLY A 113 0.64 -55.11 -6.67
N LEU A 114 1.45 -55.73 -7.54
CA LEU A 114 2.91 -55.68 -7.46
C LEU A 114 3.41 -54.36 -8.03
N LYS A 115 3.68 -53.40 -7.15
CA LYS A 115 4.28 -52.11 -7.54
C LYS A 115 5.77 -52.26 -7.74
N ARG A 116 6.33 -51.51 -8.67
CA ARG A 116 7.79 -51.40 -8.83
C ARG A 116 8.32 -50.41 -7.80
N ILE A 117 9.40 -50.76 -7.14
CA ILE A 117 10.20 -49.81 -6.36
C ILE A 117 11.27 -49.23 -7.29
N GLU A 118 11.25 -47.92 -7.47
CA GLU A 118 12.29 -47.21 -8.19
C GLU A 118 13.60 -47.24 -7.40
N ASN A 119 14.73 -47.20 -8.11
CA ASN A 119 16.03 -47.15 -7.44
C ASN A 119 16.20 -45.80 -6.68
N LEU A 120 17.11 -45.78 -5.71
CA LEU A 120 17.33 -44.59 -4.87
C LEU A 120 17.76 -43.34 -5.66
N GLN A 121 18.43 -43.48 -6.80
CA GLN A 121 18.82 -42.34 -7.64
C GLN A 121 17.59 -41.73 -8.34
N SER A 122 16.71 -42.56 -8.89
CA SER A 122 15.46 -42.13 -9.51
C SER A 122 14.47 -41.55 -8.48
N LEU A 123 14.43 -42.14 -7.28
CA LEU A 123 13.64 -41.59 -6.16
C LEU A 123 14.18 -40.21 -5.75
N LYS A 124 15.50 -40.07 -5.61
CA LYS A 124 16.14 -38.77 -5.32
C LYS A 124 15.78 -37.72 -6.38
N GLN A 125 15.90 -38.05 -7.66
CA GLN A 125 15.52 -37.15 -8.75
C GLN A 125 14.03 -36.77 -8.72
N THR A 126 13.15 -37.72 -8.36
CA THR A 126 11.71 -37.46 -8.23
C THR A 126 11.41 -36.53 -7.06
N ILE A 127 12.08 -36.71 -5.92
CA ILE A 127 11.95 -35.82 -4.77
C ILE A 127 12.46 -34.43 -5.11
N GLU A 128 13.64 -34.34 -5.74
CA GLU A 128 14.22 -33.08 -6.19
C GLU A 128 13.26 -32.35 -7.15
N SER A 129 12.68 -33.04 -8.13
CA SER A 129 11.73 -32.44 -9.07
C SER A 129 10.44 -31.94 -8.41
N HIS A 130 10.00 -32.54 -7.30
CA HIS A 130 8.84 -32.06 -6.52
C HIS A 130 9.19 -30.86 -5.62
N GLN A 131 10.43 -30.76 -5.12
CA GLN A 131 10.90 -29.60 -4.36
C GLN A 131 11.04 -28.33 -5.21
N HIS A 132 11.06 -28.46 -6.54
CA HIS A 132 11.08 -27.32 -7.47
C HIS A 132 9.71 -26.64 -7.70
N THR A 133 8.65 -27.01 -7.00
CA THR A 133 7.33 -26.37 -7.22
C THR A 133 7.23 -24.96 -6.65
N ILE A 134 8.05 -24.59 -5.65
CA ILE A 134 8.07 -23.23 -5.09
C ILE A 134 9.53 -22.79 -4.91
N PRO A 135 10.02 -21.81 -5.67
CA PRO A 135 11.40 -21.35 -5.58
C PRO A 135 11.67 -20.62 -4.24
N THR A 136 12.87 -20.83 -3.68
CA THR A 136 13.39 -20.02 -2.57
C THR A 136 13.35 -18.54 -2.94
N GLY A 137 12.92 -17.71 -2.00
CA GLY A 137 12.73 -16.27 -2.19
C GLY A 137 11.34 -15.88 -2.68
N LEU A 138 10.46 -16.84 -3.02
CA LEU A 138 9.07 -16.54 -3.35
C LEU A 138 8.34 -15.98 -2.14
N ILE A 139 7.70 -14.83 -2.32
CA ILE A 139 6.89 -14.17 -1.29
C ILE A 139 5.41 -14.45 -1.56
N SER A 140 4.69 -14.88 -0.53
CA SER A 140 3.26 -15.17 -0.58
C SER A 140 2.51 -14.44 0.54
N MET A 141 1.22 -14.17 0.31
CA MET A 141 0.32 -13.68 1.35
C MET A 141 -0.20 -14.85 2.19
N TRP A 142 -0.20 -14.68 3.51
CA TRP A 142 -0.51 -15.72 4.48
C TRP A 142 -1.51 -15.23 5.53
N SER A 143 -2.54 -16.03 5.78
CA SER A 143 -3.63 -15.74 6.72
C SER A 143 -3.60 -16.60 7.99
N GLY A 144 -2.69 -17.58 8.08
CA GLY A 144 -2.60 -18.50 9.21
C GLY A 144 -1.75 -17.95 10.36
N GLU A 145 -1.97 -18.49 11.56
CA GLU A 145 -1.20 -18.12 12.76
C GLU A 145 0.18 -18.79 12.79
N ASN A 146 0.26 -20.07 12.37
CA ASN A 146 1.49 -20.85 12.35
C ASN A 146 2.13 -20.82 10.97
N LEU A 147 3.45 -20.62 10.90
CA LEU A 147 4.20 -20.66 9.65
C LEU A 147 4.38 -22.11 9.18
N PRO A 148 4.16 -22.43 7.89
CA PRO A 148 4.49 -23.73 7.34
C PRO A 148 6.00 -24.00 7.37
N ASP A 149 6.37 -25.28 7.45
CA ASP A 149 7.77 -25.69 7.40
C ASP A 149 8.46 -25.18 6.12
N GLY A 150 9.67 -24.63 6.28
CA GLY A 150 10.45 -24.08 5.18
C GLY A 150 9.98 -22.70 4.70
N TRP A 151 9.19 -21.97 5.49
CA TRP A 151 8.82 -20.57 5.27
C TRP A 151 9.23 -19.69 6.46
N ALA A 152 9.51 -18.42 6.20
CA ALA A 152 9.78 -17.40 7.22
C ALA A 152 8.88 -16.18 7.03
N LEU A 153 8.71 -15.38 8.09
CA LEU A 153 7.99 -14.12 8.02
C LEU A 153 8.86 -13.05 7.34
N CYS A 154 8.27 -12.21 6.49
CA CYS A 154 8.93 -11.05 5.90
C CYS A 154 8.94 -9.88 6.89
N ASP A 155 9.73 -9.98 7.96
CA ASP A 155 9.82 -8.99 9.03
C ASP A 155 11.20 -8.31 9.16
N GLY A 156 12.17 -8.69 8.32
CA GLY A 156 13.53 -8.18 8.37
C GLY A 156 14.50 -9.03 9.18
N THR A 157 14.03 -10.08 9.84
CA THR A 157 14.88 -11.07 10.49
C THR A 157 15.32 -12.13 9.49
N ASN A 158 16.40 -12.87 9.79
CA ASN A 158 16.91 -13.98 8.95
C ASN A 158 17.11 -13.61 7.47
N ASP A 159 17.64 -12.41 7.20
CA ASP A 159 17.86 -11.88 5.85
C ASP A 159 16.60 -11.78 4.98
N THR A 160 15.40 -11.82 5.58
CA THR A 160 14.14 -11.58 4.88
C THR A 160 13.90 -10.08 4.65
N PRO A 161 13.14 -9.69 3.61
CA PRO A 161 12.69 -8.31 3.48
C PRO A 161 11.67 -7.98 4.58
N ASN A 162 11.69 -6.78 5.13
CA ASN A 162 10.63 -6.33 6.04
C ASN A 162 9.46 -5.73 5.24
N LEU A 163 8.36 -6.48 5.13
CA LEU A 163 7.14 -6.10 4.41
C LEU A 163 5.97 -5.74 5.35
N GLN A 164 6.20 -5.66 6.66
CA GLN A 164 5.16 -5.28 7.62
C GLN A 164 4.72 -3.82 7.38
N ASN A 165 3.40 -3.60 7.35
CA ASN A 165 2.79 -2.29 7.08
C ASN A 165 3.19 -1.67 5.73
N ARG A 166 3.48 -2.49 4.70
CA ARG A 166 3.83 -2.03 3.36
C ARG A 166 2.81 -2.46 2.32
N PHE A 167 2.58 -1.59 1.34
CA PHE A 167 1.97 -1.96 0.07
C PHE A 167 3.04 -2.44 -0.89
N ILE A 168 2.75 -3.49 -1.66
CA ILE A 168 3.70 -4.07 -2.61
C ILE A 168 3.57 -3.34 -3.94
N MET A 169 4.69 -2.84 -4.44
CA MET A 169 4.84 -2.23 -5.75
C MET A 169 5.75 -3.11 -6.61
N GLY A 170 5.40 -3.32 -7.87
CA GLY A 170 6.26 -4.04 -8.82
C GLY A 170 7.58 -3.30 -9.01
N ALA A 171 8.70 -4.01 -8.91
CA ALA A 171 10.02 -3.41 -9.09
C ALA A 171 10.26 -2.99 -10.55
N SER A 172 11.05 -1.94 -10.74
CA SER A 172 11.47 -1.40 -12.03
C SER A 172 12.92 -0.90 -11.94
N ASN A 173 13.48 -0.39 -13.04
CA ASN A 173 14.81 0.23 -13.00
C ASN A 173 14.85 1.51 -12.15
N GLU A 174 13.73 2.25 -12.06
CA GLU A 174 13.60 3.46 -11.25
C GLU A 174 13.33 3.14 -9.77
N SER A 175 12.83 1.93 -9.49
CA SER A 175 12.59 1.42 -8.15
C SER A 175 13.04 -0.04 -8.06
N PRO A 176 14.35 -0.28 -7.90
CA PRO A 176 14.90 -1.63 -7.79
C PRO A 176 14.30 -2.42 -6.62
N ILE A 177 14.46 -3.73 -6.64
CA ILE A 177 14.01 -4.63 -5.57
C ILE A 177 14.51 -4.12 -4.21
N GLY A 178 13.60 -4.04 -3.23
CA GLY A 178 13.90 -3.55 -1.88
C GLY A 178 13.74 -2.04 -1.69
N THR A 179 13.51 -1.26 -2.76
CA THR A 179 13.17 0.17 -2.64
C THR A 179 11.89 0.35 -1.84
N THR A 180 11.90 1.31 -0.90
CA THR A 180 10.73 1.64 -0.08
C THR A 180 10.36 3.12 -0.22
N GLY A 181 9.07 3.44 -0.11
CA GLY A 181 8.58 4.81 -0.14
C GLY A 181 7.13 4.92 0.34
N GLY A 182 6.53 6.10 0.12
CA GLY A 182 5.16 6.41 0.54
C GLY A 182 5.06 6.90 2.00
N ALA A 183 3.87 7.38 2.35
CA ALA A 183 3.57 7.88 3.69
C ALA A 183 2.18 7.39 4.14
N LYS A 184 2.12 6.95 5.40
CA LYS A 184 0.86 6.54 6.05
C LYS A 184 -0.07 7.73 6.25
N GLU A 185 0.49 8.88 6.64
CA GLU A 185 -0.25 10.12 6.84
C GLU A 185 0.41 11.24 6.04
N VAL A 186 -0.40 12.15 5.53
CA VAL A 186 0.08 13.31 4.76
C VAL A 186 -0.46 14.58 5.41
N THR A 187 0.43 15.54 5.64
CA THR A 187 0.07 16.92 6.01
C THR A 187 0.17 17.78 4.77
N LEU A 188 -0.93 18.47 4.41
CA LEU A 188 -0.92 19.36 3.25
C LEU A 188 -0.02 20.57 3.52
N ALA A 189 0.85 20.85 2.56
CA ALA A 189 1.66 22.05 2.53
C ALA A 189 0.99 23.14 1.67
N THR A 190 1.35 24.40 1.90
CA THR A 190 0.76 25.56 1.21
C THR A 190 0.91 25.49 -0.31
N ASP A 191 2.02 24.93 -0.80
CA ASP A 191 2.29 24.73 -2.23
C ASP A 191 1.40 23.66 -2.89
N GLN A 192 0.79 22.79 -2.08
CA GLN A 192 -0.16 21.76 -2.53
C GLN A 192 -1.61 22.28 -2.60
N MET A 193 -1.87 23.51 -2.15
CA MET A 193 -3.18 24.13 -2.22
C MET A 193 -3.40 24.79 -3.58
N PRO A 194 -4.50 24.51 -4.29
CA PRO A 194 -4.85 25.24 -5.50
C PRO A 194 -4.98 26.75 -5.24
N LYS A 195 -4.64 27.55 -6.27
CA LYS A 195 -4.88 29.00 -6.24
C LYS A 195 -6.36 29.26 -5.98
N HIS A 196 -6.65 30.08 -4.99
CA HIS A 196 -8.00 30.52 -4.63
C HIS A 196 -7.98 32.00 -4.26
N ALA A 197 -9.15 32.63 -4.27
CA ALA A 197 -9.32 34.04 -3.92
C ALA A 197 -10.53 34.20 -3.01
N HIS A 198 -10.48 35.21 -2.14
CA HIS A 198 -11.60 35.60 -1.30
C HIS A 198 -12.18 36.91 -1.81
N ALA A 199 -13.49 36.93 -2.05
CA ALA A 199 -14.23 38.17 -2.28
C ALA A 199 -14.70 38.71 -0.93
N THR A 200 -14.53 40.01 -0.73
CA THR A 200 -14.99 40.71 0.46
C THR A 200 -15.83 41.89 -0.01
N ASP A 201 -17.14 41.83 0.24
CA ASP A 201 -18.05 42.93 -0.02
C ASP A 201 -18.23 43.73 1.28
N VAL A 202 -17.86 45.01 1.25
CA VAL A 202 -18.08 45.94 2.36
C VAL A 202 -19.26 46.81 1.99
N GLU A 203 -20.48 46.34 2.30
CA GLU A 203 -21.73 46.99 1.86
C GLU A 203 -22.03 48.34 2.53
N SER A 204 -21.30 48.71 3.60
CA SER A 204 -21.52 49.96 4.30
C SER A 204 -20.19 50.56 4.73
N ALA A 205 -19.91 51.78 4.26
CA ALA A 205 -18.92 52.63 4.89
C ALA A 205 -19.38 52.80 6.34
N GLY A 206 -18.71 52.14 7.28
CA GLY A 206 -19.06 52.16 8.70
C GLY A 206 -19.31 53.60 9.18
N SER A 207 -20.14 53.75 10.23
CA SER A 207 -20.53 55.06 10.74
C SER A 207 -19.29 55.93 11.01
N HIS A 208 -19.20 57.07 10.33
CA HIS A 208 -18.16 58.07 10.54
C HIS A 208 -18.77 59.46 10.51
N GLY A 209 -18.12 60.41 11.19
CA GLY A 209 -18.55 61.80 11.27
C GLY A 209 -17.62 62.72 10.49
N HIS A 210 -18.20 63.73 9.83
CA HIS A 210 -17.44 64.82 9.25
C HIS A 210 -17.47 66.02 10.21
N SER A 211 -16.29 66.57 10.51
CA SER A 211 -16.12 67.81 11.27
C SER A 211 -15.74 68.91 10.30
N MET A 212 -16.62 69.90 10.11
CA MET A 212 -16.31 71.10 9.33
C MET A 212 -15.70 72.16 10.25
N GLY A 213 -14.47 72.57 9.96
CA GLY A 213 -13.82 73.67 10.66
C GLY A 213 -14.27 75.01 10.10
N SER A 214 -15.10 75.73 10.88
CA SER A 214 -15.47 77.14 10.70
C SER A 214 -16.25 77.49 9.41
N SER A 215 -17.55 77.78 9.56
CA SER A 215 -18.34 78.48 8.54
C SER A 215 -17.72 79.85 8.29
N GLY A 216 -17.03 80.01 7.15
CA GLY A 216 -16.35 81.25 6.78
C GLY A 216 -17.26 82.46 6.97
N SER A 217 -16.93 83.31 7.95
CA SER A 217 -17.67 84.52 8.25
C SER A 217 -17.44 85.53 7.13
N HIS A 218 -18.49 85.88 6.39
CA HIS A 218 -18.47 86.98 5.44
C HIS A 218 -19.63 87.94 5.73
N ASN A 219 -19.52 89.17 5.21
CA ASN A 219 -20.51 90.21 5.39
C ASN A 219 -20.88 90.84 4.05
N HIS A 220 -22.11 91.33 3.92
CA HIS A 220 -22.58 92.01 2.72
C HIS A 220 -22.58 93.53 2.96
N PRO A 221 -21.72 94.30 2.26
CA PRO A 221 -21.73 95.74 2.39
C PRO A 221 -22.92 96.35 1.65
N PHE A 222 -23.60 97.30 2.29
CA PHE A 222 -24.61 98.13 1.65
C PHE A 222 -24.45 99.59 2.08
N LYS A 223 -24.85 100.52 1.21
CA LYS A 223 -24.86 101.94 1.50
C LYS A 223 -26.25 102.31 2.04
N ASN A 224 -26.29 102.87 3.24
CA ASN A 224 -27.52 103.45 3.78
C ASN A 224 -27.50 104.97 3.55
N TYR A 225 -28.41 105.47 2.71
CA TYR A 225 -28.44 106.85 2.25
C TYR A 225 -29.33 107.73 3.12
N TYR A 226 -28.88 108.95 3.40
CA TYR A 226 -29.61 109.96 4.16
C TYR A 226 -29.41 111.34 3.51
N PHE A 227 -30.44 112.17 3.59
CA PHE A 227 -30.41 113.56 3.12
C PHE A 227 -30.03 114.47 4.29
N ALA A 228 -29.16 115.45 4.05
CA ALA A 228 -28.79 116.45 5.03
C ALA A 228 -28.79 117.82 4.36
N GLU A 229 -29.46 118.80 4.99
CA GLU A 229 -29.49 120.18 4.52
C GLU A 229 -28.17 120.86 4.87
N ASP A 230 -27.44 121.36 3.87
CA ASP A 230 -26.16 122.04 4.07
C ASP A 230 -26.43 123.43 4.65
N ASN A 231 -26.24 123.58 5.97
CA ASN A 231 -26.05 124.89 6.59
C ASN A 231 -24.58 125.23 6.43
N ASP A 232 -24.28 126.14 5.49
CA ASP A 232 -22.96 126.74 5.25
C ASP A 232 -22.21 126.99 6.56
N HIS A 233 -21.33 126.05 6.92
CA HIS A 233 -20.13 126.25 7.72
C HIS A 233 -19.17 125.11 7.34
N ASP A 234 -18.32 125.41 6.36
CA ASP A 234 -17.08 124.67 6.09
C ASP A 234 -16.12 124.87 7.27
N ASP A 235 -16.43 124.24 8.41
CA ASP A 235 -15.47 124.03 9.48
C ASP A 235 -14.75 122.72 9.16
N GLY A 236 -13.58 122.86 8.52
CA GLY A 236 -12.66 121.81 8.08
C GLY A 236 -12.26 120.78 9.15
N ARG A 237 -13.21 119.96 9.57
CA ARG A 237 -13.05 118.83 10.48
C ARG A 237 -13.21 117.54 9.67
N SER A 238 -12.14 117.21 8.97
CA SER A 238 -11.91 115.88 8.42
C SER A 238 -11.93 114.86 9.55
N GLY A 239 -12.96 114.02 9.61
CA GLY A 239 -13.09 112.99 10.63
C GLY A 239 -14.51 112.52 10.91
N SER A 240 -15.21 111.99 9.91
CA SER A 240 -16.43 111.21 10.18
C SER A 240 -16.67 110.19 9.08
N SER A 241 -17.08 108.98 9.48
CA SER A 241 -17.26 107.75 8.70
C SER A 241 -18.41 107.80 7.66
N TYR A 242 -18.60 108.94 6.99
CA TYR A 242 -19.68 109.19 6.04
C TYR A 242 -19.09 109.66 4.71
N GLY A 243 -19.47 108.98 3.62
CA GLY A 243 -19.19 109.42 2.26
C GLY A 243 -20.34 110.26 1.72
N TYR A 244 -20.09 111.08 0.70
CA TYR A 244 -21.13 111.83 0.01
C TYR A 244 -21.04 111.57 -1.50
N GLU A 245 -22.19 111.50 -2.17
CA GLU A 245 -22.31 111.48 -3.63
C GLU A 245 -23.05 112.75 -4.06
N HIS A 246 -22.51 113.41 -5.08
CA HIS A 246 -23.18 114.55 -5.71
C HIS A 246 -24.26 114.05 -6.66
N ILE A 247 -25.46 114.57 -6.53
CA ILE A 247 -26.56 114.30 -7.46
C ILE A 247 -26.80 115.53 -8.32
N GLU A 248 -26.91 115.33 -9.63
CA GLU A 248 -26.98 116.41 -10.62
C GLU A 248 -28.28 117.22 -10.53
N GLU A 249 -29.33 116.63 -9.98
CA GLU A 249 -30.63 117.27 -9.77
C GLU A 249 -31.10 117.02 -8.33
N GLY A 250 -31.43 118.10 -7.61
CA GLY A 250 -31.98 118.02 -6.26
C GLY A 250 -33.34 117.34 -6.27
N ILE A 251 -33.46 116.25 -5.50
CA ILE A 251 -34.70 115.44 -5.44
C ILE A 251 -35.42 115.81 -4.14
N GLY A 252 -36.40 116.71 -4.26
CA GLY A 252 -37.20 117.24 -3.15
C GLY A 252 -38.51 117.84 -3.66
N SER A 253 -39.56 117.77 -2.84
CA SER A 253 -40.91 118.19 -3.22
C SER A 253 -41.04 119.72 -3.24
N GLY A 254 -40.99 120.30 -4.43
CA GLY A 254 -41.69 121.54 -4.76
C GLY A 254 -41.10 122.82 -4.18
N ASP A 255 -40.38 123.52 -5.06
CA ASP A 255 -40.09 124.95 -5.03
C ASP A 255 -39.10 125.47 -3.97
N PHE A 256 -37.84 125.57 -4.42
CA PHE A 256 -36.73 126.42 -3.91
C PHE A 256 -35.76 125.87 -2.85
N ASP A 257 -35.37 124.60 -2.89
CA ASP A 257 -34.24 124.07 -2.10
C ASP A 257 -33.03 123.65 -2.98
N ARG A 258 -32.41 124.61 -3.68
CA ARG A 258 -31.18 124.36 -4.47
C ARG A 258 -29.97 123.90 -3.64
N ASN A 259 -30.09 123.80 -2.32
CA ASN A 259 -29.02 123.39 -1.40
C ASN A 259 -28.97 121.87 -1.11
N ASN A 260 -29.91 121.07 -1.60
CA ASN A 260 -29.92 119.62 -1.39
C ASN A 260 -29.25 118.83 -2.54
N ASN A 261 -28.00 119.17 -2.88
CA ASN A 261 -27.25 118.55 -3.99
C ASN A 261 -26.31 117.41 -3.56
N ARG A 262 -26.36 117.01 -2.29
CA ARG A 262 -25.51 115.97 -1.70
C ARG A 262 -26.34 114.95 -0.95
N VAL A 263 -26.15 113.68 -1.28
CA VAL A 263 -26.66 112.57 -0.47
C VAL A 263 -25.50 111.97 0.30
N TYR A 264 -25.65 111.90 1.62
CA TYR A 264 -24.67 111.25 2.48
C TYR A 264 -25.01 109.77 2.61
N TYR A 265 -24.00 108.91 2.61
CA TYR A 265 -24.19 107.50 2.88
C TYR A 265 -23.26 107.01 3.98
N LYS A 266 -23.77 106.04 4.74
CA LYS A 266 -22.97 105.26 5.68
C LYS A 266 -22.78 103.87 5.09
N ASN A 267 -21.53 103.43 4.97
CA ASN A 267 -21.22 102.04 4.68
C ASN A 267 -21.65 101.20 5.88
N MET A 268 -22.62 100.33 5.66
CA MET A 268 -23.17 99.40 6.64
C MET A 268 -22.94 97.97 6.17
N ASN A 269 -23.04 97.07 7.12
CA ASN A 269 -22.78 95.65 6.97
C ASN A 269 -23.94 94.92 7.63
N THR A 270 -24.46 93.84 7.04
CA THR A 270 -25.58 93.09 7.63
C THR A 270 -25.16 92.47 8.97
N SER A 271 -26.06 92.46 9.95
CA SER A 271 -25.78 91.98 11.32
C SER A 271 -25.97 90.47 11.51
N SER A 272 -26.55 89.79 10.53
CA SER A 272 -26.84 88.36 10.59
C SER A 272 -26.47 87.70 9.27
N ALA A 273 -25.66 86.64 9.35
CA ALA A 273 -25.43 85.75 8.21
C ALA A 273 -26.75 85.04 7.88
N GLY A 274 -27.28 85.24 6.67
CA GLY A 274 -28.49 84.56 6.22
C GLY A 274 -28.34 83.03 6.22
N SER A 275 -29.48 82.33 6.14
CA SER A 275 -29.50 80.87 6.05
C SER A 275 -28.71 80.41 4.81
N HIS A 276 -27.65 79.62 5.01
CA HIS A 276 -26.89 79.00 3.93
C HIS A 276 -26.59 77.53 4.28
N SER A 277 -26.32 76.74 3.24
CA SER A 277 -25.97 75.32 3.36
C SER A 277 -24.59 75.07 2.76
N HIS A 278 -23.87 74.10 3.33
CA HIS A 278 -22.64 73.58 2.78
C HIS A 278 -22.87 72.13 2.33
N SER A 279 -22.43 71.80 1.11
CA SER A 279 -22.39 70.41 0.65
C SER A 279 -20.96 69.89 0.74
N VAL A 280 -20.76 68.78 1.43
CA VAL A 280 -19.52 68.00 1.41
C VAL A 280 -19.70 66.85 0.44
N ASN A 281 -18.99 66.90 -0.70
CA ASN A 281 -19.15 65.94 -1.80
C ASN A 281 -18.05 64.86 -1.82
N ASN A 282 -17.20 64.79 -0.79
CA ASN A 282 -16.05 63.88 -0.78
C ASN A 282 -15.91 63.21 0.59
N ALA A 283 -15.98 61.88 0.62
CA ALA A 283 -15.88 61.07 1.84
C ALA A 283 -14.48 61.07 2.48
N GLY A 284 -13.47 61.65 1.81
CA GLY A 284 -12.08 61.61 2.25
C GLY A 284 -11.44 60.24 2.04
N LYS A 285 -10.10 60.15 2.16
CA LYS A 285 -9.40 58.86 2.12
C LYS A 285 -9.60 58.13 3.45
N HIS A 286 -10.16 56.92 3.41
CA HIS A 286 -10.24 56.02 4.56
C HIS A 286 -9.85 54.60 4.15
N SER A 287 -9.61 53.74 5.14
CA SER A 287 -9.26 52.33 4.94
C SER A 287 -10.14 51.41 5.80
N HIS A 288 -10.41 50.22 5.28
CA HIS A 288 -11.03 49.13 6.03
C HIS A 288 -9.95 48.11 6.41
N ASN A 289 -9.93 47.69 7.67
CA ASN A 289 -9.15 46.53 8.08
C ASN A 289 -10.03 45.28 7.95
N VAL A 290 -9.74 44.44 6.96
CA VAL A 290 -10.45 43.17 6.76
C VAL A 290 -9.57 42.05 7.27
N ILE A 291 -10.02 41.34 8.30
CA ILE A 291 -9.34 40.18 8.87
C ILE A 291 -10.12 38.94 8.49
N ILE A 292 -9.52 38.06 7.67
CA ILE A 292 -10.05 36.73 7.37
C ILE A 292 -9.41 35.75 8.35
N GLY A 293 -10.20 35.15 9.24
CA GLY A 293 -9.69 34.21 10.22
C GLY A 293 -9.18 32.92 9.55
N GLU A 294 -8.07 32.39 10.05
CA GLU A 294 -7.55 31.09 9.62
C GLU A 294 -8.53 29.97 10.00
N LYS A 295 -8.77 29.06 9.06
CA LYS A 295 -9.56 27.85 9.29
C LYS A 295 -8.78 26.65 8.76
N GLY A 296 -8.67 25.61 9.59
CA GLY A 296 -7.89 24.42 9.31
C GLY A 296 -7.12 23.97 10.54
N GLY A 297 -6.85 22.67 10.66
CA GLY A 297 -6.09 22.12 11.78
C GLY A 297 -4.61 21.89 11.49
N ASN A 298 -4.20 22.00 10.22
CA ASN A 298 -2.86 21.62 9.73
C ASN A 298 -2.40 20.24 10.25
N LYS A 299 -3.37 19.33 10.43
CA LYS A 299 -3.11 17.97 10.92
C LYS A 299 -2.89 17.05 9.73
N ALA A 300 -2.02 16.07 9.93
CA ALA A 300 -1.90 14.97 8.99
C ALA A 300 -3.24 14.23 8.88
N HIS A 301 -3.56 13.75 7.68
CA HIS A 301 -4.70 12.88 7.47
C HIS A 301 -4.23 11.48 7.06
N GLU A 302 -5.00 10.47 7.45
CA GLU A 302 -4.80 9.08 7.05
C GLU A 302 -4.85 8.98 5.52
N ASN A 303 -3.86 8.31 4.93
CA ASN A 303 -3.69 8.17 3.49
C ASN A 303 -3.85 6.72 3.02
N ARG A 304 -4.18 5.78 3.92
CA ARG A 304 -4.41 4.38 3.56
C ARG A 304 -5.85 4.14 3.11
N PRO A 305 -6.04 3.42 1.98
CA PRO A 305 -7.34 2.84 1.65
C PRO A 305 -7.81 1.85 2.73
N PRO A 306 -9.11 1.52 2.80
CA PRO A 306 -9.59 0.39 3.58
C PRO A 306 -8.81 -0.89 3.23
N PHE A 307 -8.36 -1.64 4.23
CA PHE A 307 -7.48 -2.79 4.03
C PHE A 307 -7.86 -4.00 4.90
N TYR A 308 -7.49 -5.19 4.43
CA TYR A 308 -7.47 -6.43 5.18
C TYR A 308 -6.01 -6.88 5.33
N ALA A 309 -5.56 -7.13 6.55
CA ALA A 309 -4.16 -7.45 6.82
C ALA A 309 -3.89 -8.95 6.67
N LEU A 310 -2.89 -9.28 5.83
CA LEU A 310 -2.28 -10.60 5.73
C LEU A 310 -0.79 -10.47 6.05
N ALA A 311 -0.21 -11.54 6.58
CA ALA A 311 1.23 -11.63 6.70
C ALA A 311 1.86 -11.86 5.31
N PHE A 312 3.08 -11.37 5.11
CA PHE A 312 3.91 -11.81 4.00
C PHE A 312 4.90 -12.84 4.51
N ILE A 313 4.97 -13.98 3.85
CA ILE A 313 5.91 -15.06 4.16
C ILE A 313 6.78 -15.36 2.94
N ILE A 314 8.01 -15.79 3.16
CA ILE A 314 8.99 -16.09 2.12
C ILE A 314 9.44 -17.55 2.21
N LYS A 315 9.53 -18.22 1.05
CA LYS A 315 10.05 -19.59 0.98
C LYS A 315 11.57 -19.57 1.23
N LEU A 316 12.01 -20.33 2.22
CA LEU A 316 13.43 -20.58 2.52
C LEU A 316 14.05 -21.55 1.52
#